data_AF-A0A5C6VF88-F1
#
_entry.id   AF-A0A5C6VF88-F1
#
_cell.length_a   1.000
_cell.length_b   1.000
_cell.length_c   1.000
_cell.angle_alpha   90.00
_cell.angle_beta   90.00
_cell.angle_gamma   90.00
#
_symmetry.space_group_name_H-M   'P 1'
#
loop_
_entity.id
_entity.type
_entity.pdbx_description
1 polymer ?
#
loop_
_entity_poly.entity_id
_entity_poly.type
_entity_poly.pdbx_seq_one_letter_code
_entity_poly.pdbx_strand_id
1 'polypeptide(L)'
;MPARREKLRYYVYVVALDDTVWNEARFRRANPDYRFERPCVYVGMTGLDPDLRFDRHKAGIQSNRYVREFGLRLMPELYDVFNPMPYEGARDMEVELAIGLREAGYAVWQA
;
A
#
# COMPACT_ATOMS: atom_id res chain seq x y z
N MET A 1 -2.18 5.64 34.71
CA MET A 1 -2.40 6.58 33.58
C MET A 1 -3.52 6.01 32.73
N PRO A 2 -4.66 6.71 32.52
CA PRO A 2 -5.66 6.19 31.59
C PRO A 2 -5.05 6.20 30.19
N ALA A 3 -5.04 5.04 29.52
CA ALA A 3 -4.60 4.94 28.13
C ALA A 3 -5.41 5.93 27.29
N ARG A 4 -4.72 6.85 26.63
CA ARG A 4 -5.34 7.81 25.72
C ARG A 4 -6.07 6.98 24.67
N ARG A 5 -7.40 7.06 24.62
CA ARG A 5 -8.21 6.33 23.63
C ARG A 5 -7.77 6.82 22.25
N GLU A 6 -6.97 6.03 21.55
CA GLU A 6 -6.46 6.43 20.25
C GLU A 6 -7.62 6.51 19.26
N LYS A 7 -7.66 7.60 18.49
CA LYS A 7 -8.74 7.82 17.52
C LYS A 7 -8.50 6.92 16.30
N LEU A 8 -9.45 6.04 16.01
CA LEU A 8 -9.48 5.23 14.79
C LEU A 8 -9.74 6.14 13.59
N ARG A 9 -8.68 6.52 12.89
CA ARG A 9 -8.70 7.47 11.77
C ARG A 9 -7.64 7.18 10.71
N TYR A 10 -6.90 6.10 10.89
CA TYR A 10 -5.88 5.68 9.94
C TYR A 10 -6.33 4.43 9.22
N TYR A 11 -5.87 4.32 7.98
CA TYR A 11 -6.23 3.30 7.03
C TYR A 11 -4.95 2.75 6.41
N VAL A 12 -4.88 1.43 6.24
CA VAL A 12 -3.98 0.83 5.25
C VAL A 12 -4.69 0.76 3.91
N TYR A 13 -3.93 0.79 2.83
CA TYR A 13 -4.48 0.66 1.47
C TYR A 13 -3.49 -0.05 0.56
N VAL A 14 -4.03 -0.72 -0.46
CA VAL A 14 -3.28 -1.41 -1.49
C VAL A 14 -3.70 -0.90 -2.86
N VAL A 15 -2.73 -0.52 -3.67
CA VAL A 15 -2.93 -0.05 -5.05
C VAL A 15 -2.38 -1.09 -6.00
N ALA A 16 -3.18 -1.54 -6.96
CA ALA A 16 -2.71 -2.30 -8.12
C ALA A 16 -1.83 -1.38 -9.00
N LEU A 17 -0.64 -1.83 -9.34
CA LEU A 17 0.26 -1.15 -10.25
C LEU A 17 0.23 -1.82 -11.62
N ASP A 18 0.43 -1.03 -12.67
CA ASP A 18 0.67 -1.53 -14.01
C ASP A 18 1.98 -2.33 -14.05
N ASP A 19 1.94 -3.52 -14.66
CA ASP A 19 3.07 -4.45 -14.70
C ASP A 19 4.31 -3.86 -15.38
N THR A 20 4.18 -2.80 -16.18
CA THR A 20 5.31 -2.05 -16.73
C THR A 20 6.21 -1.44 -15.65
N VAL A 21 5.73 -1.32 -14.40
CA VAL A 21 6.56 -0.97 -13.23
C VAL A 21 7.72 -1.95 -13.04
N TRP A 22 7.61 -3.19 -13.53
CA TRP A 22 8.70 -4.16 -13.53
C TRP A 22 9.91 -3.70 -14.35
N ASN A 23 9.79 -2.72 -15.24
CA ASN A 23 10.96 -2.15 -15.91
C ASN A 23 11.81 -1.27 -15.00
N GLU A 24 11.29 -0.84 -13.85
CA GLU A 24 12.01 -0.04 -12.86
C GLU A 24 13.00 -0.92 -12.07
N ALA A 25 14.29 -0.74 -12.32
CA ALA A 25 15.34 -1.58 -11.73
C ALA A 25 15.33 -1.59 -10.18
N ARG A 26 14.89 -0.50 -9.55
CA ARG A 26 14.73 -0.45 -8.09
C ARG A 26 13.55 -1.30 -7.61
N PHE A 27 12.42 -1.26 -8.33
CA PHE A 27 11.23 -2.05 -8.03
C PHE A 27 11.53 -3.55 -8.15
N ARG A 28 12.19 -3.98 -9.23
CA ARG A 28 12.61 -5.39 -9.39
C ARG A 28 13.55 -5.87 -8.30
N ARG A 29 14.57 -5.07 -7.96
CA ARG A 29 15.53 -5.45 -6.91
C ARG A 29 14.87 -5.60 -5.53
N ALA A 30 13.78 -4.89 -5.28
CA ALA A 30 13.01 -5.03 -4.04
C ALA A 30 12.10 -6.27 -4.04
N ASN A 31 11.93 -6.96 -5.17
CA ASN A 31 11.00 -8.06 -5.35
C ASN A 31 11.67 -9.28 -6.01
N PRO A 32 12.71 -9.87 -5.40
CA PRO A 32 13.43 -11.01 -5.97
C PRO A 32 12.57 -12.28 -6.09
N ASP A 33 11.59 -12.46 -5.20
CA ASP A 33 10.74 -13.66 -5.12
C ASP A 33 9.38 -13.49 -5.82
N TYR A 34 9.24 -12.45 -6.65
CA TYR A 34 8.00 -12.16 -7.37
C TYR A 34 7.59 -13.30 -8.30
N ARG A 35 6.30 -13.66 -8.26
CA ARG A 35 5.69 -14.63 -9.17
C ARG A 35 4.85 -13.87 -10.19
N PHE A 36 5.19 -13.99 -11.48
CA PHE A 36 4.54 -13.23 -12.56
C PHE A 36 3.02 -13.49 -12.71
N GLU A 37 2.48 -14.54 -12.08
CA GLU A 37 1.03 -14.76 -12.03
C GLU A 37 0.30 -13.88 -10.98
N ARG A 38 1.05 -13.19 -10.12
CA ARG A 38 0.52 -12.28 -9.10
C ARG A 38 0.66 -10.83 -9.56
N PRO A 39 -0.22 -9.91 -9.12
CA PRO A 39 -0.09 -8.49 -9.45
C PRO A 39 1.13 -7.80 -8.82
N CYS A 40 1.61 -6.73 -9.47
CA CYS A 40 2.42 -5.70 -8.83
C CYS A 40 1.53 -4.77 -8.00
N VAL A 41 1.93 -4.47 -6.76
CA VAL A 41 1.15 -3.64 -5.83
C VAL A 41 2.00 -2.64 -5.05
N TYR A 42 1.38 -1.55 -4.63
CA TYR A 42 1.90 -0.62 -3.64
C TYR A 42 1.08 -0.75 -2.35
N VAL A 43 1.76 -0.80 -1.20
CA VAL A 43 1.13 -0.80 0.13
C VAL A 43 1.53 0.47 0.85
N GLY A 44 0.58 1.10 1.54
CA GLY A 44 0.84 2.25 2.39
C GLY A 44 -0.25 2.48 3.43
N MET A 45 -0.01 3.44 4.32
CA MET A 45 -1.02 3.92 5.27
C MET A 45 -1.31 5.42 5.12
N THR A 46 -2.47 5.84 5.62
CA THR A 46 -2.91 7.24 5.54
C THR A 46 -3.90 7.60 6.65
N GLY A 47 -3.93 8.88 7.03
CA GLY A 47 -5.01 9.45 7.85
C GLY A 47 -6.14 10.08 7.02
N LEU A 48 -6.08 9.94 5.70
CA LEU A 48 -7.14 10.31 4.76
C LEU A 48 -7.97 9.08 4.43
N ASP A 49 -9.14 9.30 3.82
CA ASP A 49 -9.83 8.24 3.11
C ASP A 49 -8.93 7.66 1.98
N PRO A 50 -8.88 6.32 1.79
CA PRO A 50 -8.05 5.68 0.76
C PRO A 50 -8.30 6.18 -0.67
N ASP A 51 -9.56 6.47 -1.06
CA ASP A 51 -9.87 7.00 -2.39
C ASP A 51 -9.27 8.39 -2.55
N LEU A 52 -9.48 9.27 -1.55
CA LEU A 52 -8.88 10.60 -1.56
C LEU A 52 -7.34 10.54 -1.55
N ARG A 53 -6.76 9.57 -0.83
CA ARG A 53 -5.31 9.37 -0.81
C ARG A 53 -4.78 8.97 -2.17
N PHE A 54 -5.49 8.09 -2.87
CA PHE A 54 -5.18 7.64 -4.22
C PHE A 54 -5.29 8.79 -5.22
N ASP A 55 -6.37 9.58 -5.18
CA ASP A 55 -6.53 10.77 -6.03
C ASP A 55 -5.38 11.76 -5.85
N ARG A 56 -4.95 12.02 -4.62
CA ARG A 56 -3.79 12.88 -4.34
C ARG A 56 -2.50 12.32 -4.93
N HIS A 57 -2.29 11.00 -4.89
CA HIS A 57 -1.15 10.39 -5.57
C HIS A 57 -1.20 10.64 -7.08
N LYS A 58 -2.35 10.40 -7.72
CA LYS A 58 -2.53 10.61 -9.16
C LYS A 58 -2.39 12.08 -9.57
N ALA A 59 -2.78 13.01 -8.70
CA ALA A 59 -2.57 14.45 -8.88
C ALA A 59 -1.13 14.94 -8.56
N GLY A 60 -0.23 14.07 -8.09
CA GLY A 60 1.14 14.44 -7.73
C GLY A 60 1.27 15.19 -6.40
N ILE A 61 0.24 15.16 -5.55
CA ILE A 61 0.20 15.87 -4.27
C ILE A 61 0.59 14.89 -3.15
N GLN A 62 1.73 15.13 -2.50
CA GLN A 62 2.29 14.21 -1.48
C GLN A 62 2.31 12.77 -2.00
N SER A 63 2.80 12.60 -3.23
CA SER A 63 2.65 11.36 -3.99
C SER A 63 3.88 10.46 -3.93
N ASN A 64 3.68 9.15 -3.96
CA ASN A 64 4.71 8.19 -4.31
C ASN A 64 4.80 8.07 -5.84
N ARG A 65 6.02 8.05 -6.36
CA ARG A 65 6.28 7.96 -7.81
C ARG A 65 5.60 6.75 -8.45
N TYR A 66 5.66 5.58 -7.82
CA TYR A 66 5.10 4.35 -8.38
C TYR A 66 3.58 4.39 -8.46
N VAL A 67 2.90 4.88 -7.41
CA VAL A 67 1.44 5.04 -7.42
C VAL A 67 1.02 6.10 -8.45
N ARG A 68 1.75 7.21 -8.55
CA ARG A 68 1.44 8.28 -9.51
C ARG A 68 1.55 7.79 -10.95
N GLU A 69 2.69 7.17 -11.30
CA GLU A 69 3.00 6.77 -12.67
C GLU A 69 2.31 5.46 -13.08
N PHE A 70 2.28 4.47 -12.19
CA PHE A 70 1.81 3.11 -12.52
C PHE A 70 0.53 2.71 -11.79
N GLY A 71 0.01 3.50 -10.83
CA GLY A 71 -1.20 3.14 -10.10
C GLY A 71 -2.44 3.07 -10.98
N LEU A 72 -3.10 1.91 -10.97
CA LEU A 72 -4.29 1.57 -11.76
C LEU A 72 -5.58 1.75 -10.94
N ARG A 73 -5.68 1.10 -9.78
CA ARG A 73 -6.86 1.11 -8.91
C ARG A 73 -6.52 0.67 -7.49
N LEU A 74 -7.41 0.98 -6.54
CA LEU A 74 -7.39 0.35 -5.22
C LEU A 74 -7.82 -1.12 -5.28
N MET A 75 -7.30 -1.91 -4.35
CA MET A 75 -7.66 -3.31 -4.13
C MET A 75 -8.22 -3.50 -2.70
N PRO A 76 -9.43 -2.98 -2.41
CA PRO A 76 -10.06 -3.08 -1.09
C PRO A 76 -10.16 -4.50 -0.56
N GLU A 77 -10.28 -5.49 -1.44
CA GLU A 77 -10.29 -6.92 -1.12
C GLU A 77 -9.06 -7.39 -0.32
N LEU A 78 -7.96 -6.62 -0.34
CA LEU A 78 -6.72 -6.92 0.37
C LEU A 78 -6.58 -6.22 1.72
N TYR A 79 -7.40 -5.20 2.03
CA TYR A 79 -7.12 -4.35 3.19
C TYR A 79 -8.34 -3.83 3.97
N ASP A 80 -9.54 -3.80 3.37
CA ASP A 80 -10.70 -3.13 3.99
C ASP A 80 -11.08 -3.71 5.35
N VAL A 81 -10.92 -5.02 5.53
CA VAL A 81 -11.27 -5.73 6.77
C VAL A 81 -10.48 -5.24 7.99
N PHE A 82 -9.32 -4.62 7.78
CA PHE A 82 -8.48 -4.10 8.87
C PHE A 82 -8.88 -2.68 9.29
N ASN A 83 -9.56 -1.94 8.42
CA ASN A 83 -9.79 -0.51 8.60
C ASN A 83 -11.09 -0.21 9.38
N PRO A 84 -11.16 0.93 10.10
CA PRO A 84 -10.08 1.87 10.44
C PRO A 84 -9.33 1.44 11.71
N MET A 85 -8.12 1.96 11.90
CA MET A 85 -7.28 1.64 13.06
C MET A 85 -6.57 2.88 13.65
N PRO A 86 -5.93 2.75 14.84
CA PRO A 86 -5.06 3.79 15.37
C PRO A 86 -3.80 3.97 14.51
N TYR A 87 -3.06 5.07 14.73
CA TYR A 87 -1.85 5.36 13.97
C TYR A 87 -0.79 4.25 14.06
N GLU A 88 -0.42 3.83 15.28
CA GLU A 88 0.57 2.77 15.46
C GLU A 88 0.08 1.46 14.86
N GLY A 89 -1.22 1.14 15.02
CA GLY A 89 -1.83 -0.01 14.37
C GLY A 89 -1.71 0.02 12.84
N ALA A 90 -1.95 1.19 12.22
CA ALA A 90 -1.81 1.34 10.76
C ALA A 90 -0.38 1.19 10.28
N ARG A 91 0.57 1.71 11.05
CA ARG A 91 2.00 1.59 10.77
C ARG A 91 2.46 0.12 10.84
N ASP A 92 2.06 -0.61 11.87
CA ASP A 92 2.40 -2.02 12.02
C ASP A 92 1.70 -2.88 10.94
N MET A 93 0.41 -2.63 10.71
CA MET A 93 -0.37 -3.36 9.70
C MET A 93 0.15 -3.12 8.27
N GLU A 94 0.64 -1.93 7.95
CA GLU A 94 1.25 -1.66 6.65
C GLU A 94 2.43 -2.61 6.36
N VAL A 95 3.27 -2.85 7.37
CA VAL A 95 4.42 -3.76 7.28
C VAL A 95 3.96 -5.21 7.17
N GLU A 96 3.08 -5.65 8.06
CA GLU A 96 2.58 -7.03 8.07
C GLU A 96 1.85 -7.39 6.76
N LEU A 97 1.02 -6.48 6.26
CA LEU A 97 0.31 -6.66 4.99
C LEU A 97 1.30 -6.75 3.82
N ALA A 98 2.33 -5.91 3.79
CA ALA A 98 3.37 -5.96 2.77
C ALA A 98 4.18 -7.27 2.81
N ILE A 99 4.47 -7.80 4.00
CA ILE A 99 5.13 -9.11 4.18
C ILE A 99 4.23 -10.23 3.65
N GLY A 100 2.98 -10.31 4.12
CA GLY A 100 2.05 -11.37 3.70
C GLY A 100 1.78 -11.39 2.20
N LEU A 101 1.70 -10.21 1.56
CA LEU A 101 1.57 -10.11 0.10
C LEU A 101 2.82 -10.61 -0.63
N ARG A 102 4.03 -10.30 -0.15
CA ARG A 102 5.27 -10.84 -0.72
C ARG A 102 5.33 -12.36 -0.61
N GLU A 103 4.98 -12.91 0.55
CA GLU A 103 4.92 -14.37 0.77
C GLU A 103 3.89 -15.05 -0.14
N ALA A 104 2.77 -14.38 -0.44
CA ALA A 104 1.78 -14.83 -1.41
C ALA A 104 2.24 -14.72 -2.88
N GLY A 105 3.41 -14.12 -3.13
CA GLY A 105 4.08 -14.02 -4.42
C GLY A 105 3.88 -12.70 -5.16
N TYR A 106 3.26 -11.69 -4.55
CA TYR A 106 3.08 -10.37 -5.16
C TYR A 106 4.40 -9.61 -5.24
N ALA A 107 4.56 -8.75 -6.24
CA ALA A 107 5.61 -7.73 -6.21
C ALA A 107 5.10 -6.52 -5.44
N VAL A 108 5.70 -6.22 -4.31
CA VAL A 108 5.24 -5.20 -3.36
C VAL A 108 6.25 -4.08 -3.24
N TRP A 109 5.79 -2.85 -3.50
CA TRP A 109 6.49 -1.65 -3.08
C TRP A 109 5.86 -1.05 -1.83
N GLN A 110 6.71 -0.76 -0.84
CA GLN A 110 6.36 -0.09 0.40
C GLN A 110 7.48 0.91 0.69
N ALA A 111 7.14 2.19 0.86
CA ALA A 111 8.10 3.27 1.12
C ALA A 111 7.41 4.47 1.77
#